data_AF-A0A7K5PUV5-F1
#
_entry.id   AF-A0A7K5PUV5-F1
#
_cell.length_a   1.000
_cell.length_b   1.000
_cell.length_c   1.000
_cell.angle_alpha   90.00
_cell.angle_beta   90.00
_cell.angle_gamma   90.00
#
_symmetry.space_group_name_H-M   'P 1'
#
loop_
_entity.id
_entity.type
_entity.pdbx_description
1 polymer ?
#
loop_
_entity_poly.entity_id
_entity_poly.type
_entity_poly.pdbx_seq_one_letter_code
_entity_poly.pdbx_strand_id
1 'polypeptide(L)'
;PDTILKNGLNNRYRVLEVSVIHRNGSDPEKHLTITASPSLEDTELCILRNGWESVPVVPGDIVHLEGECSSGTWVINAQCGYLVLYPDLLLSGTTISNSIRCMRRAVLTERFRGSESGSHQMLIGTILHDIFQQSVTNNLTQEKVQELANKIVYGQKYLKEMYHLNLKQAQIMQEIEEYLPSFFKWAEDFM
;
A
#
# COMPACT_ATOMS: atom_id res chain seq x y z
N PRO A 1 -4.48 20.67 -9.64
CA PRO A 1 -3.28 20.70 -10.50
C PRO A 1 -3.56 19.93 -11.79
N ASP A 2 -3.09 20.42 -12.94
CA ASP A 2 -3.46 19.94 -14.27
C ASP A 2 -2.91 18.53 -14.55
N THR A 3 -3.67 17.50 -14.16
CA THR A 3 -3.37 16.13 -14.59
C THR A 3 -3.47 16.07 -16.11
N ILE A 4 -2.37 15.73 -16.75
CA ILE A 4 -2.31 15.55 -18.21
C ILE A 4 -3.09 14.28 -18.55
N LEU A 5 -4.22 14.46 -19.22
CA LEU A 5 -5.02 13.37 -19.77
C LEU A 5 -4.26 12.72 -20.93
N LYS A 6 -4.20 11.38 -20.94
CA LYS A 6 -3.47 10.63 -21.97
C LYS A 6 -3.91 9.16 -22.02
N ASN A 7 -3.68 8.54 -23.17
CA ASN A 7 -3.87 7.11 -23.41
C ASN A 7 -2.59 6.30 -23.13
N GLY A 8 -2.69 4.97 -23.28
CA GLY A 8 -1.56 4.04 -23.19
C GLY A 8 -1.30 3.51 -21.77
N LEU A 9 -0.08 3.02 -21.54
CA LEU A 9 0.29 2.33 -20.29
C LEU A 9 0.05 3.16 -19.02
N ASN A 10 0.27 4.48 -19.09
CA ASN A 10 0.08 5.38 -17.96
C ASN A 10 -1.17 6.25 -18.15
N ASN A 11 -2.25 5.66 -18.67
CA ASN A 11 -3.43 6.42 -19.04
C ASN A 11 -4.01 7.22 -17.86
N ARG A 12 -4.59 8.37 -18.19
CA ARG A 12 -5.31 9.25 -17.28
C ARG A 12 -6.58 9.69 -17.98
N TYR A 13 -7.69 9.15 -17.52
CA TYR A 13 -9.02 9.47 -18.02
C TYR A 13 -9.74 10.38 -17.03
N ARG A 14 -10.44 11.38 -17.54
CA ARG A 14 -11.40 12.16 -16.78
C ARG A 14 -12.79 11.56 -16.96
N VAL A 15 -13.51 11.38 -15.87
CA VAL A 15 -14.91 10.94 -15.89
C VAL A 15 -15.80 12.14 -16.22
N LEU A 16 -16.60 12.02 -17.28
CA LEU A 16 -17.52 13.06 -17.73
C LEU A 16 -18.93 12.82 -17.19
N GLU A 17 -19.39 11.57 -17.26
CA GLU A 17 -20.73 11.17 -16.85
C GLU A 17 -20.72 9.82 -16.15
N VAL A 18 -21.67 9.62 -15.24
CA VAL A 18 -21.86 8.37 -14.50
C VAL A 18 -23.34 8.00 -14.56
N SER A 19 -23.65 6.79 -15.03
CA SER A 19 -25.00 6.26 -15.05
C SER A 19 -25.03 4.85 -14.47
N VAL A 20 -26.10 4.51 -13.75
CA VAL A 20 -26.31 3.15 -13.20
C VAL A 20 -27.45 2.51 -13.96
N ILE A 21 -27.14 1.42 -14.66
CA ILE A 21 -28.08 0.68 -15.47
C ILE A 21 -28.56 -0.53 -14.69
N HIS A 22 -29.89 -0.61 -14.51
CA HIS A 22 -30.55 -1.77 -13.94
C HIS A 22 -31.30 -2.48 -15.06
N ARG A 23 -30.90 -3.70 -15.41
CA ARG A 23 -31.68 -4.54 -16.34
C ARG A 23 -32.46 -5.57 -15.54
N ASN A 24 -33.70 -5.81 -15.94
CA ASN A 24 -34.57 -6.78 -15.26
C ASN A 24 -33.88 -8.17 -15.25
N GLY A 25 -33.58 -8.68 -14.05
CA GLY A 25 -32.99 -9.99 -13.86
C GLY A 25 -31.46 -10.07 -13.97
N SER A 26 -30.75 -8.94 -14.10
CA SER A 26 -29.28 -8.92 -14.02
C SER A 26 -28.78 -8.07 -12.86
N ASP A 27 -27.53 -8.29 -12.47
CA ASP A 27 -26.81 -7.40 -11.56
C ASP A 27 -26.72 -5.98 -12.17
N PRO A 28 -26.72 -4.93 -11.33
CA PRO A 28 -26.57 -3.56 -11.79
C PRO A 28 -25.20 -3.33 -12.41
N GLU A 29 -25.15 -2.48 -13.43
CA GLU A 29 -23.91 -2.03 -14.07
C GLU A 29 -23.74 -0.52 -13.83
N LYS A 30 -22.49 -0.07 -13.65
CA LYS A 30 -22.17 1.37 -13.67
C LYS A 30 -21.41 1.69 -14.94
N HIS A 31 -21.95 2.63 -15.72
CA HIS A 31 -21.40 3.07 -17.00
C HIS A 31 -20.79 4.45 -16.80
N LEU A 32 -19.52 4.60 -17.19
CA LEU A 32 -18.76 5.83 -17.12
C LEU A 32 -18.45 6.29 -18.55
N THR A 33 -18.85 7.52 -18.88
CA THR A 33 -18.34 8.21 -20.07
C THR A 33 -17.02 8.87 -19.67
N ILE A 34 -15.93 8.50 -20.33
CA ILE A 34 -14.58 8.94 -19.96
C ILE A 34 -13.86 9.55 -21.16
N THR A 35 -12.89 10.42 -20.91
CA THR A 35 -12.03 10.98 -21.97
C THR A 35 -10.59 11.13 -21.50
N ALA A 36 -9.66 10.81 -22.40
CA ALA A 36 -8.24 11.10 -22.24
C ALA A 36 -7.78 12.30 -23.08
N SER A 37 -8.71 12.93 -23.81
CA SER A 37 -8.42 14.10 -24.64
C SER A 37 -8.68 15.40 -23.87
N PRO A 38 -7.79 16.40 -23.95
CA PRO A 38 -8.04 17.73 -23.41
C PRO A 38 -9.26 18.44 -24.03
N SER A 39 -9.63 18.11 -25.28
CA SER A 39 -10.81 18.70 -25.95
C SER A 39 -12.13 18.20 -25.37
N LEU A 40 -12.10 17.08 -24.62
CA LEU A 40 -13.27 16.36 -24.09
C LEU A 40 -14.23 15.80 -25.16
N GLU A 41 -13.86 15.86 -26.44
CA GLU A 41 -14.70 15.40 -27.56
C GLU A 41 -14.54 13.90 -27.84
N ASP A 42 -13.33 13.36 -27.64
CA ASP A 42 -13.05 11.94 -27.81
C ASP A 42 -13.43 11.17 -26.54
N THR A 43 -14.60 10.54 -26.57
CA THR A 43 -15.14 9.79 -25.43
C THR A 43 -15.02 8.29 -25.62
N GLU A 44 -14.70 7.59 -24.54
CA GLU A 44 -14.74 6.14 -24.41
C GLU A 44 -15.78 5.75 -23.34
N LEU A 45 -16.23 4.50 -23.40
CA LEU A 45 -17.17 3.94 -22.43
C LEU A 45 -16.43 2.98 -21.49
N CYS A 46 -16.62 3.13 -20.18
CA CYS A 46 -16.15 2.15 -19.19
C CYS A 46 -17.33 1.56 -18.43
N ILE A 47 -17.45 0.23 -18.45
CA ILE A 47 -18.54 -0.52 -17.83
C ILE A 47 -17.99 -1.28 -16.62
N LEU A 48 -18.53 -0.99 -15.44
CA LEU A 48 -18.19 -1.64 -14.17
C LEU A 48 -19.29 -2.62 -13.76
N ARG A 49 -18.89 -3.84 -13.38
CA ARG A 49 -19.77 -4.96 -13.02
C ARG A 49 -19.26 -5.72 -11.80
N ASN A 50 -20.11 -6.59 -11.23
CA ASN A 50 -19.72 -7.61 -10.25
C ASN A 50 -18.98 -7.06 -9.02
N GLY A 51 -19.52 -6.00 -8.41
CA GLY A 51 -18.97 -5.30 -7.27
C GLY A 51 -18.26 -4.00 -7.65
N TRP A 52 -17.71 -3.89 -8.86
CA TRP A 52 -17.06 -2.66 -9.34
C TRP A 52 -18.05 -1.51 -9.53
N GLU A 53 -19.34 -1.80 -9.73
CA GLU A 53 -20.38 -0.78 -9.76
C GLU A 53 -20.52 -0.03 -8.44
N SER A 54 -20.01 -0.56 -7.32
CA SER A 54 -20.02 0.13 -6.02
C SER A 54 -18.94 1.20 -5.88
N VAL A 55 -17.96 1.28 -6.79
CA VAL A 55 -16.85 2.25 -6.71
C VAL A 55 -17.42 3.69 -6.69
N PRO A 56 -17.04 4.54 -5.71
CA PRO A 56 -17.64 5.85 -5.51
C PRO A 56 -17.07 6.92 -6.47
N VAL A 57 -17.06 6.62 -7.76
CA VAL A 57 -16.62 7.53 -8.83
C VAL A 57 -17.71 8.54 -9.18
N VAL A 58 -17.33 9.79 -9.40
CA VAL A 58 -18.20 10.89 -9.78
C VAL A 58 -17.66 11.66 -11.00
N PRO A 59 -18.51 12.41 -11.73
CA PRO A 59 -18.05 13.32 -12.78
C PRO A 59 -16.96 14.27 -12.28
N GLY A 60 -15.91 14.43 -13.08
CA GLY A 60 -14.72 15.22 -12.76
C GLY A 60 -13.56 14.42 -12.17
N ASP A 61 -13.80 13.20 -11.68
CA ASP A 61 -12.74 12.34 -11.14
C ASP A 61 -11.73 11.94 -12.22
N ILE A 62 -10.49 11.72 -11.78
CA ILE A 62 -9.43 11.14 -12.60
C ILE A 62 -9.30 9.66 -12.27
N VAL A 63 -9.34 8.83 -13.31
CA VAL A 63 -9.19 7.38 -13.20
C VAL A 63 -8.06 6.90 -14.10
N HIS A 64 -7.50 5.76 -13.73
CA HIS A 64 -6.61 4.97 -14.56
C HIS A 64 -7.23 3.58 -14.75
N LEU A 65 -7.16 3.06 -15.96
CA LEU A 65 -7.72 1.78 -16.34
C LEU A 65 -6.61 0.81 -16.71
N GLU A 66 -6.67 -0.38 -16.12
CA GLU A 66 -5.84 -1.53 -16.47
C GLU A 66 -6.72 -2.58 -17.15
N GLY A 67 -6.23 -3.16 -18.25
CA GLY A 67 -6.96 -4.14 -19.04
C GLY A 67 -7.00 -3.81 -20.53
N GLU A 68 -7.87 -4.50 -21.26
CA GLU A 68 -8.01 -4.30 -22.71
C GLU A 68 -9.22 -3.41 -23.02
N CYS A 69 -9.00 -2.40 -23.88
CA CYS A 69 -10.06 -1.61 -24.49
C CYS A 69 -10.41 -2.22 -25.85
N SER A 70 -11.67 -2.63 -26.01
CA SER A 70 -12.17 -3.14 -27.29
C SER A 70 -13.10 -2.10 -27.91
N SER A 71 -12.70 -1.53 -29.04
CA SER A 71 -13.51 -0.56 -29.80
C SER A 71 -14.00 0.63 -28.96
N GLY A 72 -13.13 1.19 -28.11
CA GLY A 72 -13.47 2.33 -27.24
C GLY A 72 -14.35 1.96 -26.04
N THR A 73 -14.49 0.67 -25.74
CA THR A 73 -15.20 0.17 -24.56
C THR A 73 -14.28 -0.62 -23.64
N TRP A 74 -14.19 -0.19 -22.40
CA TRP A 74 -13.55 -0.88 -21.29
C TRP A 74 -14.59 -1.66 -20.51
N VAL A 75 -14.31 -2.93 -20.19
CA VAL A 75 -15.17 -3.74 -19.32
C VAL A 75 -14.35 -4.20 -18.13
N ILE A 76 -14.77 -3.78 -16.94
CA ILE A 76 -14.12 -4.13 -15.67
C ILE A 76 -15.11 -4.93 -14.84
N ASN A 77 -14.70 -6.13 -14.49
CA ASN A 77 -15.53 -7.10 -13.80
C ASN A 77 -14.69 -7.92 -12.80
N ALA A 78 -15.28 -8.96 -12.21
CA ALA A 78 -14.59 -9.77 -11.21
C ALA A 78 -13.40 -10.59 -11.75
N GLN A 79 -13.27 -10.74 -13.08
CA GLN A 79 -12.25 -11.56 -13.74
C GLN A 79 -11.23 -10.75 -14.54
N CYS A 80 -11.60 -9.56 -15.01
CA CYS A 80 -10.82 -8.80 -15.99
C CYS A 80 -10.78 -7.31 -15.64
N GLY A 81 -9.57 -6.75 -15.72
CA GLY A 81 -9.29 -5.32 -15.61
C GLY A 81 -9.37 -4.75 -14.21
N TYR A 82 -8.88 -3.52 -14.06
CA TYR A 82 -8.97 -2.76 -12.81
C TYR A 82 -9.26 -1.29 -13.11
N LEU A 83 -10.06 -0.67 -12.23
CA LEU A 83 -10.21 0.79 -12.18
C LEU A 83 -9.47 1.31 -10.96
N VAL A 84 -8.51 2.19 -11.19
CA VAL A 84 -7.79 2.91 -10.13
C VAL A 84 -8.34 4.34 -10.05
N LEU A 85 -9.09 4.62 -8.99
CA LEU A 85 -9.63 5.95 -8.71
C LEU A 85 -8.53 6.82 -8.08
N TYR A 86 -8.33 8.02 -8.62
CA TYR A 86 -7.24 8.94 -8.25
C TYR A 86 -5.85 8.29 -8.31
N PRO A 87 -5.39 7.88 -9.50
CA PRO A 87 -4.15 7.11 -9.66
C PRO A 87 -2.87 7.84 -9.22
N ASP A 88 -2.93 9.16 -9.05
CA ASP A 88 -1.81 9.95 -8.57
C ASP A 88 -1.77 10.05 -7.02
N LEU A 89 -2.80 9.54 -6.32
CA LEU A 89 -2.81 9.39 -4.87
C LEU A 89 -2.20 8.04 -4.48
N LEU A 90 -0.93 8.05 -4.10
CA LEU A 90 -0.23 6.86 -3.64
C LEU A 90 -0.54 6.56 -2.18
N LEU A 91 -1.18 5.43 -1.92
CA LEU A 91 -1.45 4.91 -0.59
C LEU A 91 -0.47 3.78 -0.25
N SER A 92 0.03 3.74 0.98
CA SER A 92 0.89 2.64 1.43
C SER A 92 0.10 1.33 1.53
N GLY A 93 0.75 0.19 1.25
CA GLY A 93 0.12 -1.12 1.44
C GLY A 93 -0.38 -1.35 2.87
N THR A 94 0.32 -0.81 3.87
CA THR A 94 -0.08 -0.87 5.28
C THR A 94 -1.38 -0.10 5.53
N THR A 95 -1.56 1.08 4.90
CA THR A 95 -2.81 1.85 4.98
C THR A 95 -3.99 1.06 4.40
N ILE A 96 -3.80 0.39 3.26
CA ILE A 96 -4.82 -0.47 2.63
C ILE A 96 -5.13 -1.68 3.51
N SER A 97 -4.12 -2.38 4.03
CA SER A 97 -4.32 -3.53 4.93
C SER A 97 -5.12 -3.14 6.18
N ASN A 98 -4.82 -1.98 6.77
CA ASN A 98 -5.54 -1.46 7.93
C ASN A 98 -7.01 -1.10 7.65
N SER A 99 -7.35 -0.81 6.39
CA SER A 99 -8.67 -0.38 5.97
C SER A 99 -9.66 -1.55 5.83
N ILE A 100 -9.16 -2.78 5.61
CA ILE A 100 -9.96 -4.02 5.50
C ILE A 100 -10.91 -4.19 6.69
N ARG A 101 -10.41 -3.95 7.92
CA ARG A 101 -11.24 -4.03 9.13
C ARG A 101 -12.05 -2.77 9.39
N CYS A 102 -11.48 -1.60 9.09
CA CYS A 102 -12.12 -0.32 9.35
C CYS A 102 -11.54 0.79 8.47
N MET A 103 -12.30 1.21 7.45
CA MET A 103 -11.93 2.33 6.57
C MET A 103 -11.68 3.63 7.34
N ARG A 104 -12.57 3.96 8.30
CA ARG A 104 -12.44 5.19 9.10
C ARG A 104 -11.13 5.22 9.87
N ARG A 105 -10.72 4.11 10.48
CA ARG A 105 -9.45 4.01 11.22
C ARG A 105 -8.26 4.27 10.30
N ALA A 106 -8.21 3.64 9.14
CA ALA A 106 -7.12 3.84 8.18
C ALA A 106 -6.98 5.31 7.74
N VAL A 107 -8.11 5.97 7.45
CA VAL A 107 -8.12 7.40 7.09
C VAL A 107 -7.64 8.28 8.26
N LEU A 108 -8.08 7.99 9.49
CA LEU A 108 -7.67 8.77 10.67
C LEU A 108 -6.18 8.58 10.97
N THR A 109 -5.66 7.35 10.95
CA THR A 109 -4.22 7.09 11.15
C THR A 109 -3.37 7.79 10.08
N GLU A 110 -3.84 7.84 8.83
CA GLU A 110 -3.16 8.54 7.74
C GLU A 110 -3.19 10.07 7.90
N ARG A 111 -4.29 10.65 8.39
CA ARG A 111 -4.44 12.10 8.59
C ARG A 111 -3.73 12.61 9.84
N PHE A 112 -3.69 11.80 10.89
CA PHE A 112 -3.09 12.13 12.20
C PHE A 112 -1.79 11.36 12.44
N ARG A 113 -1.00 11.14 11.37
CA ARG A 113 0.31 10.47 11.47
C ARG A 113 1.15 11.11 12.59
N GLY A 114 1.75 10.27 13.42
CA GLY A 114 2.56 10.69 14.57
C GLY A 114 1.80 10.88 15.88
N SER A 115 0.47 10.70 15.92
CA SER A 115 -0.27 10.64 17.19
C SER A 115 -0.07 9.32 17.96
N GLU A 116 0.40 8.28 17.28
CA GLU A 116 0.70 6.99 17.88
C GLU A 116 2.11 7.05 18.51
N SER A 117 2.20 6.94 19.83
CA SER A 117 3.48 6.71 20.50
C SER A 117 3.99 5.31 20.12
N GLY A 118 5.24 5.21 19.68
CA GLY A 118 5.86 3.91 19.41
C GLY A 118 5.75 3.00 20.64
N SER A 119 5.45 1.71 20.46
CA SER A 119 5.41 0.76 21.56
C SER A 119 6.75 0.04 21.73
N HIS A 120 6.94 -0.61 22.89
CA HIS A 120 8.06 -1.53 23.13
C HIS A 120 8.19 -2.57 22.00
N GLN A 121 7.07 -3.19 21.61
CA GLN A 121 7.05 -4.23 20.57
C GLN A 121 7.40 -3.67 19.19
N MET A 122 6.95 -2.44 18.86
CA MET A 122 7.32 -1.79 17.61
C MET A 122 8.82 -1.50 17.56
N LEU A 123 9.42 -1.09 18.69
CA LEU A 123 10.85 -0.85 18.78
C LEU A 123 11.65 -2.14 18.59
N ILE A 124 11.29 -3.22 19.30
CA ILE A 124 11.91 -4.55 19.13
C ILE A 124 11.81 -4.99 17.66
N GLY A 125 10.63 -4.92 17.05
CA GLY A 125 10.44 -5.27 15.65
C GLY A 125 11.32 -4.43 14.71
N THR A 126 11.44 -3.13 14.96
CA THR A 126 12.27 -2.22 14.17
C THR A 126 13.76 -2.59 14.25
N ILE A 127 14.25 -2.89 15.46
CA ILE A 127 15.64 -3.31 15.69
C ILE A 127 15.92 -4.65 15.00
N LEU A 128 15.00 -5.62 15.14
CA LEU A 128 15.11 -6.93 14.49
C LEU A 128 15.16 -6.80 12.96
N HIS A 129 14.29 -5.97 12.37
CA HIS A 129 14.31 -5.70 10.93
C HIS A 129 15.66 -5.11 10.47
N ASP A 130 16.22 -4.17 11.23
CA ASP A 130 17.50 -3.54 10.93
C ASP A 130 18.67 -4.54 10.99
N ILE A 131 18.71 -5.38 12.04
CA ILE A 131 19.70 -6.45 12.17
C ILE A 131 19.56 -7.44 11.03
N PHE A 132 18.35 -7.92 10.74
CA PHE A 132 18.11 -8.93 9.71
C PHE A 132 18.51 -8.42 8.32
N GLN A 133 18.07 -7.21 7.97
CA GLN A 133 18.36 -6.61 6.66
C GLN A 133 19.87 -6.46 6.44
N GLN A 134 20.59 -5.95 7.44
CA GLN A 134 22.05 -5.80 7.33
C GLN A 134 22.77 -7.16 7.34
N SER A 135 22.28 -8.13 8.10
CA SER A 135 22.85 -9.50 8.15
C SER A 135 22.78 -10.18 6.79
N VAL A 136 21.58 -10.21 6.18
CA VAL A 136 21.35 -10.88 4.89
C VAL A 136 22.03 -10.13 3.75
N THR A 137 21.95 -8.80 3.72
CA THR A 137 22.56 -7.99 2.65
C THR A 137 24.08 -8.17 2.58
N ASN A 138 24.74 -8.36 3.73
CA ASN A 138 26.20 -8.50 3.82
C ASN A 138 26.67 -9.94 4.01
N ASN A 139 25.76 -10.93 3.95
CA ASN A 139 26.04 -12.35 4.19
C ASN A 139 26.89 -12.59 5.46
N LEU A 140 26.44 -12.04 6.59
CA LEU A 140 27.19 -12.08 7.85
C LEU A 140 27.18 -13.47 8.50
N THR A 141 28.29 -13.85 9.13
CA THR A 141 28.34 -15.03 10.00
C THR A 141 27.58 -14.79 11.30
N GLN A 142 27.21 -15.86 11.99
CA GLN A 142 26.49 -15.79 13.26
C GLN A 142 27.17 -14.88 14.30
N GLU A 143 28.50 -14.93 14.40
CA GLU A 143 29.27 -14.08 15.31
C GLU A 143 29.14 -12.60 14.91
N LYS A 144 29.23 -12.29 13.62
CA LYS A 144 29.08 -10.93 13.11
C LYS A 144 27.65 -10.39 13.28
N VAL A 145 26.64 -11.25 13.25
CA VAL A 145 25.26 -10.87 13.57
C VAL A 145 25.12 -10.48 15.04
N GLN A 146 25.76 -11.21 15.95
CA GLN A 146 25.78 -10.88 17.39
C GLN A 146 26.52 -9.55 17.66
N GLU A 147 27.66 -9.33 17.00
CA GLU A 147 28.39 -8.05 17.06
C GLU A 147 27.54 -6.89 16.53
N LEU A 148 26.82 -7.11 15.41
CA LEU A 148 25.91 -6.14 14.82
C LEU A 148 24.75 -5.81 15.76
N ALA A 149 24.13 -6.82 16.37
CA ALA A 149 23.05 -6.65 17.33
C ALA A 149 23.50 -5.78 18.52
N ASN A 150 24.67 -6.09 19.10
CA ASN A 150 25.27 -5.26 20.16
C ASN A 150 25.50 -3.82 19.70
N LYS A 151 26.10 -3.62 18.53
CA LYS A 151 26.34 -2.27 17.98
C LYS A 151 25.04 -1.48 17.78
N ILE A 152 23.99 -2.14 17.33
CA ILE A 152 22.69 -1.50 17.07
C ILE A 152 21.98 -1.16 18.38
N VAL A 153 21.86 -2.11 19.31
CA VAL A 153 21.14 -1.93 20.58
C VAL A 153 21.84 -0.93 21.49
N TYR A 154 23.17 -1.00 21.59
CA TYR A 154 23.97 -0.08 22.40
C TYR A 154 24.34 1.23 21.67
N GLY A 155 23.98 1.35 20.40
CA GLY A 155 24.22 2.53 19.58
C GLY A 155 23.26 3.69 19.84
N GLN A 156 23.53 4.83 19.22
CA GLN A 156 22.71 6.04 19.38
C GLN A 156 21.38 5.99 18.62
N LYS A 157 21.27 5.14 17.58
CA LYS A 157 20.15 5.13 16.63
C LYS A 157 18.78 5.00 17.30
N TYR A 158 18.67 4.14 18.31
CA TYR A 158 17.42 3.81 19.00
C TYR A 158 17.39 4.30 20.46
N LEU A 159 18.44 4.99 20.91
CA LEU A 159 18.57 5.42 22.30
C LEU A 159 17.46 6.41 22.71
N LYS A 160 17.04 7.27 21.78
CA LYS A 160 15.98 8.25 22.03
C LYS A 160 14.63 7.58 22.25
N GLU A 161 14.31 6.57 21.45
CA GLU A 161 13.09 5.78 21.56
C GLU A 161 13.09 4.96 22.85
N MET A 162 14.20 4.32 23.20
CA MET A 162 14.34 3.61 24.47
C MET A 162 14.15 4.54 25.67
N TYR A 163 14.73 5.74 25.62
CA TYR A 163 14.55 6.77 26.65
C TYR A 163 13.08 7.19 26.77
N HIS A 164 12.42 7.47 25.63
CA HIS A 164 11.01 7.85 25.60
C HIS A 164 10.09 6.78 26.20
N LEU A 165 10.43 5.50 26.00
CA LEU A 165 9.67 4.36 26.50
C LEU A 165 10.11 3.86 27.88
N ASN A 166 11.09 4.52 28.51
CA ASN A 166 11.67 4.12 29.80
C ASN A 166 12.19 2.66 29.80
N LEU A 167 12.88 2.27 28.72
CA LEU A 167 13.42 0.94 28.51
C LEU A 167 14.94 0.91 28.72
N LYS A 168 15.46 -0.19 29.28
CA LYS A 168 16.91 -0.39 29.45
C LYS A 168 17.48 -1.15 28.25
N GLN A 169 18.61 -0.68 27.71
CA GLN A 169 19.31 -1.33 26.60
C GLN A 169 19.62 -2.82 26.87
N ALA A 170 19.99 -3.17 28.10
CA ALA A 170 20.25 -4.56 28.46
C ALA A 170 19.01 -5.47 28.34
N GLN A 171 17.81 -4.96 28.66
CA GLN A 171 16.57 -5.71 28.51
C GLN A 171 16.23 -5.88 27.02
N ILE A 172 16.41 -4.83 26.22
CA ILE A 172 16.26 -4.90 24.77
C ILE A 172 17.21 -5.94 24.18
N MET A 173 18.49 -5.92 24.56
CA MET A 173 19.48 -6.86 24.05
C MET A 173 19.08 -8.30 24.35
N GLN A 174 18.63 -8.59 25.58
CA GLN A 174 18.16 -9.91 25.96
C GLN A 174 17.00 -10.38 25.07
N GLU A 175 16.00 -9.53 24.84
CA GLU A 175 14.88 -9.87 23.95
C GLU A 175 15.35 -10.09 22.50
N ILE A 176 16.27 -9.26 21.99
CA ILE A 176 16.83 -9.44 20.64
C ILE A 176 17.56 -10.79 20.50
N GLU A 177 18.35 -11.18 21.51
CA GLU A 177 19.08 -12.44 21.53
C GLU A 177 18.16 -13.67 21.45
N GLU A 178 16.95 -13.59 22.01
CA GLU A 178 15.95 -14.67 21.91
C GLU A 178 15.48 -14.92 20.47
N TYR A 179 15.53 -13.90 19.60
CA TYR A 179 15.13 -14.02 18.19
C TYR A 179 16.28 -14.43 17.24
N LEU A 180 17.55 -14.20 17.61
CA LEU A 180 18.69 -14.50 16.73
C LEU A 180 18.75 -15.96 16.25
N PRO A 181 18.43 -16.99 17.06
CA PRO A 181 18.38 -18.38 16.57
C PRO A 181 17.45 -18.58 15.38
N SER A 182 16.34 -17.84 15.31
CA SER A 182 15.41 -17.90 14.17
C SER A 182 16.00 -17.28 12.91
N PHE A 183 16.87 -16.27 13.05
CA PHE A 183 17.56 -15.68 11.90
C PHE A 183 18.54 -16.68 11.30
N PHE A 184 19.32 -17.37 12.14
CA PHE A 184 20.29 -18.37 11.69
C PHE A 184 19.60 -19.56 11.04
N LYS A 185 18.51 -20.04 11.64
CA LYS A 185 17.71 -21.10 11.04
C LYS A 185 17.16 -20.71 9.66
N TRP A 186 16.60 -19.51 9.52
CA TRP A 186 16.13 -19.04 8.22
C TRP A 186 17.27 -18.94 7.20
N ALA A 187 18.45 -18.48 7.61
CA ALA A 187 19.62 -18.40 6.74
C ALA A 187 20.06 -19.80 6.27
N GLU A 188 20.12 -20.78 7.17
CA GLU A 188 20.44 -22.17 6.83
C GLU A 188 19.43 -22.81 5.86
N ASP A 189 18.14 -22.48 6.00
CA ASP A 189 17.07 -23.08 5.19
C ASP A 189 16.96 -22.45 3.79
N PHE A 190 17.33 -21.17 3.61
CA PHE A 190 16.99 -20.40 2.40
C PHE A 190 18.15 -19.68 1.69
N MET A 191 19.36 -19.68 2.25
CA MET A 191 20.57 -19.10 1.61
C MET A 191 21.63 -20.16 1.33
#